data_AF-A0A834CB58-F1
#
_entry.id   AF-A0A834CB58-F1
#
_cell.length_a   1.000
_cell.length_b   1.000
_cell.length_c   1.000
_cell.angle_alpha   90.00
_cell.angle_beta   90.00
_cell.angle_gamma   90.00
#
_symmetry.space_group_name_H-M   'P 1'
#
loop_
_entity.id
_entity.type
_entity.pdbx_description
1 polymer ?
#
loop_
_entity_poly.entity_id
_entity_poly.type
_entity_poly.pdbx_seq_one_letter_code
_entity_poly.pdbx_strand_id
1 'polypeptide(L)'
;MRNCSRHTFDDVVRGQSDLKSKLELLDAKIIKNETVLSQVKIMQVKLKDSATSRKKTLAVEYQQVRDMLTREENEASNALDREVESGQMKIRTLMKKFSENVENMKKAKEDICRLLGQSQTHTFLQTSFTLPQAVTFEPYMPRITLDSNKVMAAEIFPAVLKKHLTEMFEHPVSARIQMLTPVTKVFHESGPGATSWSPLTPRTPQQSEPGSSIQNPQPKMASKKKPAKGTKSSDASGLLKNEMTKSMENLVEFRGKSKSKEKISEIPRDIASAEKRNELMKFGFALTFDPRTAHKRIILTEDFTKASVSDESTNYPECPERFAVCSQVFATPGFIRGRHYWEVRLSCNNFIGLGLAYGSIDRKGPTSRLGRNNRSWCVEWFNVKLSAWHNSVETVLANPSPKRVGVLLDCEEGRATFYNVADRAYPFHSFSLPCVEPVYPAFWVFSSGSSVTLCKLQ
;
A
#
# COMPACT_ATOMS: atom_id res chain seq x y z
N MET A 1 -12.20 -79.24 -42.13
CA MET A 1 -13.17 -79.11 -41.03
C MET A 1 -12.43 -78.60 -39.79
N ARG A 2 -12.91 -77.47 -39.26
CA ARG A 2 -12.77 -76.89 -37.91
C ARG A 2 -11.54 -77.29 -37.06
N ASN A 3 -10.58 -76.38 -37.00
CA ASN A 3 -9.66 -76.23 -35.86
C ASN A 3 -10.46 -75.85 -34.61
N CYS A 4 -10.82 -76.82 -33.77
CA CYS A 4 -11.32 -76.54 -32.41
C CYS A 4 -10.14 -76.46 -31.45
N SER A 5 -9.70 -75.22 -31.16
CA SER A 5 -8.77 -74.95 -30.08
C SER A 5 -9.43 -75.29 -28.75
N ARG A 6 -8.98 -76.36 -28.08
CA ARG A 6 -9.40 -76.69 -26.71
C ARG A 6 -8.65 -75.76 -25.76
N HIS A 7 -9.29 -74.67 -25.36
CA HIS A 7 -8.86 -73.92 -24.18
C HIS A 7 -8.90 -74.84 -22.97
N THR A 8 -7.78 -74.95 -22.25
CA THR A 8 -7.70 -75.75 -21.04
C THR A 8 -8.43 -75.05 -19.88
N PHE A 9 -9.00 -75.84 -18.97
CA PHE A 9 -9.67 -75.32 -17.76
C PHE A 9 -8.80 -74.31 -16.99
N ASP A 10 -7.49 -74.52 -16.98
CA ASP A 10 -6.49 -73.64 -16.36
C ASP A 10 -6.41 -72.25 -17.01
N ASP A 11 -6.68 -72.12 -18.32
CA ASP A 11 -6.72 -70.83 -19.00
C ASP A 11 -7.94 -70.01 -18.59
N VAL A 12 -9.09 -70.69 -18.37
CA VAL A 12 -10.33 -70.06 -17.90
C VAL A 12 -10.19 -69.58 -16.46
N VAL A 13 -9.57 -70.39 -15.59
CA VAL A 13 -9.29 -70.02 -14.18
C VAL A 13 -8.31 -68.84 -14.11
N ARG A 14 -7.25 -68.84 -14.94
CA ARG A 14 -6.29 -67.74 -15.02
C ARG A 14 -6.93 -66.45 -15.52
N GLY A 15 -7.78 -66.54 -16.55
CA GLY A 15 -8.57 -65.41 -17.04
C GLY A 15 -9.52 -64.86 -15.97
N GLN A 16 -10.24 -65.73 -15.24
CA GLN A 16 -11.09 -65.30 -14.12
C GLN A 16 -10.29 -64.60 -13.01
N SER A 17 -9.10 -65.08 -12.68
CA SER A 17 -8.23 -64.45 -11.67
C SER A 17 -7.76 -63.06 -12.11
N ASP A 18 -7.39 -62.89 -13.38
CA ASP A 18 -6.99 -61.60 -13.94
C ASP A 18 -8.15 -60.59 -13.95
N LEU A 19 -9.35 -61.03 -14.35
CA LEU A 19 -10.54 -60.18 -14.29
C LEU A 19 -10.90 -59.75 -12.86
N LYS A 20 -10.78 -60.65 -11.87
CA LYS A 20 -11.00 -60.30 -10.45
C LYS A 20 -9.99 -59.25 -9.97
N SER A 21 -8.72 -59.41 -10.29
CA SER A 21 -7.69 -58.42 -9.93
C SER A 21 -7.94 -57.05 -10.58
N LYS A 22 -8.36 -57.04 -11.86
CA LYS A 22 -8.75 -55.80 -12.56
C LYS A 22 -9.98 -55.14 -11.93
N LEU A 23 -10.95 -55.93 -11.47
CA LEU A 23 -12.15 -55.43 -10.78
C LEU A 23 -11.77 -54.77 -9.43
N GLU A 24 -10.95 -55.43 -8.62
CA GLU A 24 -10.45 -54.87 -7.36
C GLU A 24 -9.68 -53.55 -7.57
N LEU A 25 -8.86 -53.49 -8.63
CA LEU A 25 -8.15 -52.27 -9.00
C LEU A 25 -9.10 -51.14 -9.43
N LEU A 26 -10.17 -51.46 -10.16
CA LEU A 26 -11.20 -50.50 -10.56
C LEU A 26 -11.95 -49.97 -9.34
N ASP A 27 -12.40 -50.84 -8.44
CA ASP A 27 -13.10 -50.45 -7.21
C ASP A 27 -12.24 -49.53 -6.34
N ALA A 28 -10.96 -49.86 -6.16
CA ALA A 28 -10.01 -49.02 -5.43
C ALA A 28 -9.84 -47.63 -6.08
N LYS A 29 -9.81 -47.55 -7.41
CA LYS A 29 -9.73 -46.28 -8.14
C LYS A 29 -11.03 -45.48 -8.04
N ILE A 30 -12.19 -46.13 -8.09
CA ILE A 30 -13.49 -45.48 -7.95
C ILE A 30 -13.57 -44.81 -6.57
N ILE A 31 -13.28 -45.53 -5.50
CA ILE A 31 -13.30 -44.99 -4.13
C ILE A 31 -12.34 -43.80 -3.99
N LYS A 32 -11.14 -43.90 -4.57
CA LYS A 32 -10.16 -42.80 -4.57
C LYS A 32 -10.69 -41.58 -5.31
N ASN A 33 -11.31 -41.76 -6.48
CA ASN A 33 -11.89 -40.67 -7.26
C ASN A 33 -13.09 -40.03 -6.56
N GLU A 34 -13.97 -40.82 -5.94
CA GLU A 34 -15.09 -40.32 -5.13
C GLU A 34 -14.61 -39.49 -3.93
N THR A 35 -13.51 -39.93 -3.30
CA THR A 35 -12.85 -39.18 -2.22
C THR A 35 -12.33 -37.83 -2.72
N VAL A 36 -11.62 -37.81 -3.85
CA VAL A 36 -11.12 -36.56 -4.45
C VAL A 36 -12.28 -35.65 -4.87
N LEU A 37 -13.34 -36.19 -5.46
CA LEU A 37 -14.55 -35.42 -5.81
C LEU A 37 -15.18 -34.76 -4.58
N SER A 38 -15.24 -35.48 -3.46
CA SER A 38 -15.73 -34.96 -2.19
C SER A 38 -14.84 -33.83 -1.67
N GLN A 39 -13.51 -33.97 -1.76
CA GLN A 39 -12.56 -32.92 -1.37
C GLN A 39 -12.68 -31.67 -2.26
N VAL A 40 -12.81 -31.84 -3.58
CA VAL A 40 -12.99 -30.74 -4.53
C VAL A 40 -14.30 -29.98 -4.25
N LYS A 41 -15.40 -30.68 -3.92
CA LYS A 41 -16.66 -30.05 -3.49
C LYS A 41 -16.47 -29.21 -2.23
N ILE A 42 -15.74 -29.72 -1.23
CA ILE A 42 -15.41 -28.96 0.00
C ILE A 42 -14.58 -27.72 -0.34
N MET A 43 -13.59 -27.83 -1.21
CA MET A 43 -12.77 -26.68 -1.66
C MET A 43 -13.63 -25.62 -2.36
N GLN A 44 -14.58 -26.04 -3.20
CA GLN A 44 -15.50 -25.13 -3.89
C GLN A 44 -16.36 -24.34 -2.91
N VAL A 45 -16.91 -25.01 -1.88
CA VAL A 45 -17.69 -24.34 -0.82
C VAL A 45 -16.82 -23.35 -0.04
N LYS A 46 -15.63 -23.77 0.40
CA LYS A 46 -14.70 -22.89 1.13
C LYS A 46 -14.31 -21.66 0.31
N LEU A 47 -14.10 -21.81 -1.00
CA LEU A 47 -13.80 -20.68 -1.89
C LEU A 47 -14.97 -19.70 -1.95
N LYS A 48 -16.20 -20.20 -2.05
CA LYS A 48 -17.42 -19.38 -2.06
C LYS A 48 -17.63 -18.63 -0.74
N ASP A 49 -17.41 -19.30 0.39
CA ASP A 49 -17.54 -18.69 1.73
C ASP A 49 -16.46 -17.62 1.94
N SER A 50 -15.22 -17.89 1.53
CA SER A 50 -14.12 -16.93 1.59
C SER A 50 -14.40 -15.68 0.74
N ALA A 51 -14.92 -15.86 -0.47
CA ALA A 51 -15.31 -14.74 -1.34
C ALA A 51 -16.43 -13.89 -0.71
N THR A 52 -17.44 -14.54 -0.12
CA THR A 52 -18.58 -13.87 0.52
C THR A 52 -18.13 -13.07 1.75
N SER A 53 -17.27 -13.67 2.59
CA SER A 53 -16.69 -13.03 3.76
C SER A 53 -15.88 -11.78 3.37
N ARG A 54 -14.99 -11.89 2.37
CA ARG A 54 -14.19 -10.75 1.88
C ARG A 54 -15.04 -9.62 1.32
N LYS A 55 -16.12 -9.94 0.58
CA LYS A 55 -17.08 -8.94 0.07
C LYS A 55 -17.75 -8.20 1.21
N LYS A 56 -18.14 -8.89 2.28
CA LYS A 56 -18.76 -8.28 3.47
C LYS A 56 -17.79 -7.31 4.16
N THR A 57 -16.54 -7.71 4.37
CA THR A 57 -15.52 -6.83 4.96
C THR A 57 -15.30 -5.59 4.08
N LEU A 58 -15.15 -5.76 2.77
CA LEU A 58 -14.98 -4.65 1.84
C LEU A 58 -16.16 -3.66 1.88
N ALA A 59 -17.39 -4.16 1.95
CA ALA A 59 -18.59 -3.32 2.02
C ALA A 59 -18.62 -2.45 3.28
N VAL A 60 -18.16 -2.98 4.43
CA VAL A 60 -18.08 -2.23 5.69
C VAL A 60 -17.08 -1.07 5.58
N GLU A 61 -15.88 -1.32 5.03
CA GLU A 61 -14.85 -0.28 4.86
C GLU A 61 -15.36 0.87 3.97
N TYR A 62 -15.98 0.56 2.83
CA TYR A 62 -16.54 1.60 1.96
C TYR A 62 -17.72 2.35 2.59
N GLN A 63 -18.49 1.69 3.46
CA GLN A 63 -19.57 2.37 4.17
C GLN A 63 -19.00 3.39 5.15
N GLN A 64 -17.95 3.06 5.90
CA GLN A 64 -17.29 3.99 6.80
C GLN A 64 -16.76 5.23 6.09
N VAL A 65 -16.17 5.07 4.89
CA VAL A 65 -15.71 6.21 4.07
C VAL A 65 -16.89 7.11 3.66
N ARG A 66 -18.03 6.53 3.27
CA ARG A 66 -19.25 7.31 2.96
C ARG A 66 -19.73 8.10 4.17
N ASP A 67 -19.80 7.44 5.33
CA ASP A 67 -20.25 8.08 6.56
C ASP A 67 -19.31 9.22 7.00
N MET A 68 -18.01 9.10 6.75
CA MET A 68 -17.05 10.19 6.96
C MET A 68 -17.34 11.39 6.07
N LEU A 69 -17.53 11.17 4.76
CA LEU A 69 -17.80 12.24 3.80
C LEU A 69 -19.11 12.97 4.12
N THR A 70 -20.16 12.24 4.51
CA THR A 70 -21.44 12.83 4.94
C THR A 70 -21.29 13.69 6.19
N ARG A 71 -20.41 13.33 7.14
CA ARG A 71 -20.14 14.17 8.31
C ARG A 71 -19.45 15.49 7.93
N GLU A 72 -18.44 15.43 7.06
CA GLU A 72 -17.74 16.62 6.56
C GLU A 72 -18.69 17.57 5.80
N GLU A 73 -19.58 17.02 4.97
CA GLU A 73 -20.61 17.80 4.27
C GLU A 73 -21.53 18.54 5.25
N ASN A 74 -22.04 17.83 6.26
CA ASN A 74 -22.89 18.43 7.28
C ASN A 74 -22.14 19.50 8.10
N GLU A 75 -20.86 19.30 8.41
CA GLU A 75 -20.05 20.29 9.13
C GLU A 75 -19.83 21.57 8.31
N ALA A 76 -19.53 21.43 7.02
CA ALA A 76 -19.40 22.56 6.09
C ALA A 76 -20.71 23.36 5.97
N SER A 77 -21.86 22.68 5.82
CA SER A 77 -23.18 23.35 5.76
C SER A 77 -23.47 24.11 7.06
N ASN A 78 -23.27 23.46 8.21
CA ASN A 78 -23.50 24.09 9.51
C ASN A 78 -22.60 25.31 9.75
N ALA A 79 -21.37 25.31 9.23
CA ALA A 79 -20.47 26.46 9.34
C ALA A 79 -21.00 27.68 8.55
N LEU A 80 -21.53 27.44 7.35
CA LEU A 80 -22.16 28.48 6.53
C LEU A 80 -23.42 29.03 7.21
N ASP A 81 -24.28 28.16 7.72
CA ASP A 81 -25.52 28.55 8.40
C ASP A 81 -25.23 29.45 9.60
N ARG A 82 -24.22 29.12 10.42
CA ARG A 82 -23.80 29.95 11.57
C ARG A 82 -23.28 31.34 11.16
N GLU A 83 -22.55 31.44 10.05
CA GLU A 83 -22.04 32.72 9.55
C GLU A 83 -23.19 33.61 9.06
N VAL A 84 -24.16 33.00 8.35
CA VAL A 84 -25.40 33.68 7.94
C VAL A 84 -26.19 34.15 9.16
N GLU A 85 -26.39 33.29 10.16
CA GLU A 85 -27.08 33.64 11.39
C GLU A 85 -26.39 34.79 12.15
N SER A 86 -25.06 34.78 12.22
CA SER A 86 -24.26 35.85 12.83
C SER A 86 -24.42 37.17 12.08
N GLY A 87 -24.33 37.14 10.74
CA GLY A 87 -24.57 38.30 9.89
C GLY A 87 -25.98 38.87 10.08
N GLN A 88 -27.00 38.01 10.05
CA GLN A 88 -28.39 38.36 10.29
C GLN A 88 -28.62 38.97 11.68
N MET A 89 -27.97 38.44 12.71
CA MET A 89 -28.06 38.97 14.07
C MET A 89 -27.46 40.38 14.18
N LYS A 90 -26.33 40.64 13.51
CA LYS A 90 -25.72 41.97 13.44
C LYS A 90 -26.64 42.97 12.73
N ILE A 91 -27.24 42.58 11.61
CA ILE A 91 -28.22 43.40 10.88
C ILE A 91 -29.41 43.74 11.78
N ARG A 92 -30.03 42.73 12.40
CA ARG A 92 -31.18 42.92 13.30
C ARG A 92 -30.86 43.88 14.44
N THR A 93 -29.68 43.73 15.06
CA THR A 93 -29.23 44.61 16.15
C THR A 93 -29.05 46.05 15.67
N LEU A 94 -28.45 46.25 14.50
CA LEU A 94 -28.22 47.57 13.93
C LEU A 94 -29.54 48.24 13.52
N MET A 95 -30.45 47.48 12.88
CA MET A 95 -31.80 47.95 12.54
C MET A 95 -32.54 48.43 13.79
N LYS A 96 -32.48 47.68 14.90
CA LYS A 96 -33.10 48.08 16.16
C LYS A 96 -32.57 49.43 16.67
N LYS A 97 -31.24 49.61 16.68
CA LYS A 97 -30.61 50.89 17.09
C LYS A 97 -31.01 52.05 16.20
N PHE A 98 -31.04 51.85 14.88
CA PHE A 98 -31.48 52.89 13.94
C PHE A 98 -32.94 53.27 14.16
N SER A 99 -33.84 52.29 14.35
CA SER A 99 -35.24 52.55 14.63
C SER A 99 -35.43 53.35 15.93
N GLU A 100 -34.70 53.00 16.99
CA GLU A 100 -34.72 53.75 18.26
C GLU A 100 -34.19 55.19 18.09
N ASN A 101 -33.09 55.38 17.36
CA ASN A 101 -32.55 56.71 17.07
C ASN A 101 -33.53 57.57 16.25
N VAL A 102 -34.17 56.98 15.23
CA VAL A 102 -35.19 57.67 14.43
C VAL A 102 -36.38 58.10 15.28
N GLU A 103 -36.87 57.22 16.16
CA GLU A 103 -37.99 57.54 17.05
C GLU A 103 -37.64 58.65 18.04
N ASN A 104 -36.44 58.61 18.63
CA ASN A 104 -35.93 59.65 19.52
C ASN A 104 -35.81 61.01 18.79
N MET A 105 -35.31 61.02 17.55
CA MET A 105 -35.21 62.25 16.75
C MET A 105 -36.58 62.77 16.32
N LYS A 106 -37.54 61.90 15.98
CA LYS A 106 -38.92 62.29 15.69
C LYS A 106 -39.59 62.94 16.89
N LYS A 107 -39.46 62.32 18.08
CA LYS A 107 -40.01 62.87 19.32
C LYS A 107 -39.40 64.24 19.65
N ALA A 108 -38.07 64.37 19.56
CA ALA A 108 -37.41 65.65 19.77
C ALA A 108 -37.88 66.72 18.78
N LYS A 109 -38.09 66.36 17.51
CA LYS A 109 -38.68 67.25 16.50
C LYS A 109 -40.10 67.68 16.88
N GLU A 110 -40.96 66.76 17.32
CA GLU A 110 -42.32 67.06 17.76
C GLU A 110 -42.36 67.96 19.00
N ASP A 111 -41.49 67.72 19.98
CA ASP A 111 -41.35 68.54 21.18
C ASP A 111 -40.88 69.96 20.82
N ILE A 112 -39.88 70.10 19.93
CA ILE A 112 -39.44 71.40 19.40
C ILE A 112 -40.59 72.10 18.67
N CYS A 113 -41.32 71.42 17.78
CA CYS A 113 -42.46 72.00 17.07
C CYS A 113 -43.54 72.52 18.04
N ARG A 114 -43.81 71.77 19.11
CA ARG A 114 -44.78 72.15 20.15
C ARG A 114 -44.34 73.39 20.92
N LEU A 115 -43.06 73.45 21.33
CA LEU A 115 -42.47 74.61 21.98
C LEU A 115 -42.53 75.85 21.08
N LEU A 116 -42.18 75.70 19.79
CA LEU A 116 -42.26 76.79 18.81
C LEU A 116 -43.71 77.28 18.61
N GLY A 117 -44.70 76.39 18.69
CA GLY A 117 -46.13 76.75 18.68
C GLY A 117 -46.58 77.59 19.89
N GLN A 118 -45.82 77.58 21.00
CA GLN A 118 -46.05 78.37 22.20
C GLN A 118 -45.14 79.61 22.29
N SER A 119 -44.48 80.00 21.19
CA SER A 119 -43.47 81.08 21.15
C SER A 119 -43.90 82.44 21.74
N GLN A 120 -45.19 82.71 21.87
CA GLN A 120 -45.73 83.96 22.43
C GLN A 120 -45.98 83.92 23.95
N THR A 121 -45.73 82.80 24.64
CA THR A 121 -45.91 82.70 26.10
C THR A 121 -44.61 82.94 26.86
N HIS A 122 -44.69 83.58 28.04
CA HIS A 122 -43.53 83.82 28.91
C HIS A 122 -42.81 82.51 29.33
N THR A 123 -43.53 81.38 29.38
CA THR A 123 -42.97 80.03 29.64
C THR A 123 -41.99 79.56 28.56
N PHE A 124 -42.13 80.00 27.30
CA PHE A 124 -41.21 79.65 26.23
C PHE A 124 -39.79 80.21 26.50
N LEU A 125 -39.70 81.45 26.98
CA LEU A 125 -38.43 82.12 27.28
C LEU A 125 -37.65 81.47 28.45
N GLN A 126 -38.35 80.76 29.34
CA GLN A 126 -37.72 80.06 30.47
C GLN A 126 -37.39 78.59 30.17
N THR A 127 -37.82 78.06 29.02
CA THR A 127 -37.64 76.64 28.68
C THR A 127 -36.33 76.41 27.93
N SER A 128 -35.43 75.59 28.48
CA SER A 128 -34.23 75.11 27.78
C SER A 128 -34.47 73.73 27.17
N PHE A 129 -34.06 73.51 25.92
CA PHE A 129 -34.18 72.21 25.25
C PHE A 129 -32.80 71.64 24.89
N THR A 130 -32.55 70.39 25.25
CA THR A 130 -31.31 69.68 24.94
C THR A 130 -31.58 68.63 23.87
N LEU A 131 -30.84 68.67 22.77
CA LEU A 131 -30.97 67.68 21.70
C LEU A 131 -30.56 66.29 22.21
N PRO A 132 -31.28 65.22 21.82
CA PRO A 132 -30.90 63.87 22.18
C PRO A 132 -29.59 63.47 21.51
N GLN A 133 -28.80 62.62 22.18
CA GLN A 133 -27.51 62.14 21.69
C GLN A 133 -27.59 61.50 20.29
N ALA A 134 -28.75 60.94 19.92
CA ALA A 134 -29.03 60.37 18.60
C ALA A 134 -28.77 61.34 17.43
N VAL A 135 -28.85 62.66 17.64
CA VAL A 135 -28.60 63.68 16.60
C VAL A 135 -27.12 63.77 16.23
N THR A 136 -26.22 63.39 17.15
CA THR A 136 -24.76 63.40 16.90
C THR A 136 -24.27 62.16 16.17
N PHE A 137 -25.15 61.17 15.96
CA PHE A 137 -24.79 59.91 15.32
C PHE A 137 -25.05 59.97 13.81
N GLU A 138 -24.00 59.72 13.01
CA GLU A 138 -24.08 59.70 11.56
C GLU A 138 -24.42 58.28 11.04
N PRO A 139 -25.53 58.09 10.30
CA PRO A 139 -25.90 56.79 9.78
C PRO A 139 -24.89 56.24 8.78
N TYR A 140 -24.56 54.95 8.91
CA TYR A 140 -23.72 54.23 7.96
C TYR A 140 -24.34 52.89 7.58
N MET A 141 -24.05 52.41 6.38
CA MET A 141 -24.49 51.09 5.91
C MET A 141 -23.42 50.03 6.25
N PRO A 142 -23.74 48.98 7.01
CA PRO A 142 -22.77 47.94 7.32
C PRO A 142 -22.44 47.13 6.07
N ARG A 143 -21.16 46.81 5.86
CA ARG A 143 -20.74 45.81 4.89
C ARG A 143 -20.67 44.47 5.61
N ILE A 144 -21.55 43.55 5.24
CA ILE A 144 -21.56 42.18 5.76
C ILE A 144 -21.35 41.25 4.57
N THR A 145 -20.26 40.52 4.60
CA THR A 145 -19.84 39.58 3.58
C THR A 145 -19.76 38.17 4.19
N LEU A 146 -20.04 37.15 3.39
CA LEU A 146 -19.94 35.73 3.78
C LEU A 146 -18.59 35.14 3.39
N ASP A 147 -17.56 35.98 3.28
CA ASP A 147 -16.21 35.64 2.82
C ASP A 147 -15.25 35.32 3.98
N SER A 148 -15.82 34.96 5.15
CA SER A 148 -15.06 34.47 6.28
C SER A 148 -14.13 33.35 5.82
N ASN A 149 -12.87 33.37 6.27
CA ASN A 149 -11.87 32.35 5.94
C ASN A 149 -12.40 30.92 6.17
N LYS A 150 -13.31 30.75 7.15
CA LYS A 150 -13.95 29.47 7.45
C LYS A 150 -14.91 29.01 6.35
N VAL A 151 -15.74 29.91 5.82
CA VAL A 151 -16.71 29.61 4.75
C VAL A 151 -15.97 29.31 3.45
N MET A 152 -14.99 30.14 3.09
CA MET A 152 -14.15 29.92 1.90
C MET A 152 -13.39 28.59 1.98
N ALA A 153 -12.83 28.25 3.15
CA ALA A 153 -12.16 26.97 3.33
C ALA A 153 -13.12 25.78 3.19
N ALA A 154 -14.33 25.89 3.75
CA ALA A 154 -15.37 24.85 3.66
C ALA A 154 -15.85 24.65 2.21
N GLU A 155 -15.86 25.69 1.38
CA GLU A 155 -16.20 25.61 -0.04
C GLU A 155 -15.07 24.99 -0.89
N ILE A 156 -13.82 25.38 -0.63
CA ILE A 156 -12.66 24.96 -1.43
C ILE A 156 -12.26 23.50 -1.13
N PHE A 157 -12.32 23.09 0.14
CA PHE A 157 -11.89 21.76 0.56
C PHE A 157 -12.50 20.60 -0.24
N PRO A 158 -13.84 20.48 -0.41
CA PRO A 158 -14.43 19.36 -1.15
C PRO A 158 -13.99 19.33 -2.62
N ALA A 159 -13.75 20.49 -3.24
CA ALA A 159 -13.25 20.55 -4.61
C ALA A 159 -11.82 20.00 -4.73
N VAL A 160 -10.94 20.37 -3.78
CA VAL A 160 -9.56 19.87 -3.70
C VAL A 160 -9.54 18.38 -3.36
N LEU A 161 -10.34 17.95 -2.39
CA LEU A 161 -10.48 16.54 -2.01
C LEU A 161 -10.97 15.70 -3.19
N LYS A 162 -11.99 16.14 -3.91
CA LYS A 162 -12.49 15.46 -5.12
C LYS A 162 -11.36 15.29 -6.13
N LYS A 163 -10.62 16.37 -6.44
CA LYS A 163 -9.50 16.32 -7.38
C LYS A 163 -8.45 15.29 -6.94
N HIS A 164 -8.06 15.31 -5.68
CA HIS A 164 -7.09 14.36 -5.14
C HIS A 164 -7.59 12.91 -5.19
N LEU A 165 -8.85 12.66 -4.83
CA LEU A 165 -9.46 11.34 -4.91
C LEU A 165 -9.56 10.86 -6.36
N THR A 166 -9.92 11.73 -7.30
CA THR A 166 -9.94 11.41 -8.74
C THR A 166 -8.55 11.02 -9.23
N GLU A 167 -7.53 11.83 -8.95
CA GLU A 167 -6.14 11.52 -9.31
C GLU A 167 -5.69 10.18 -8.71
N MET A 168 -6.04 9.89 -7.45
CA MET A 168 -5.76 8.60 -6.83
C MET A 168 -6.51 7.45 -7.50
N PHE A 169 -7.77 7.64 -7.90
CA PHE A 169 -8.59 6.59 -8.51
C PHE A 169 -8.21 6.27 -9.96
N GLU A 170 -7.55 7.16 -10.68
CA GLU A 170 -6.93 6.86 -11.98
C GLU A 170 -5.84 5.76 -11.87
N HIS A 171 -5.28 5.55 -10.68
CA HIS A 171 -4.27 4.52 -10.46
C HIS A 171 -4.92 3.15 -10.15
N PRO A 172 -4.26 2.03 -10.52
CA PRO A 172 -4.71 0.69 -10.13
C PRO A 172 -4.86 0.55 -8.61
N VAL A 173 -5.83 -0.26 -8.15
CA VAL A 173 -6.13 -0.44 -6.70
C VAL A 173 -4.91 -0.77 -5.85
N SER A 174 -3.97 -1.55 -6.40
CA SER A 174 -2.71 -1.92 -5.74
C SER A 174 -1.74 -0.76 -5.50
N ALA A 175 -1.82 0.33 -6.29
CA ALA A 175 -0.98 1.51 -6.16
C ALA A 175 -1.57 2.55 -5.19
N ARG A 176 -2.90 2.56 -4.99
CA ARG A 176 -3.60 3.55 -4.16
C ARG A 176 -3.19 3.52 -2.69
N ILE A 177 -2.92 2.33 -2.14
CA ILE A 177 -2.51 2.16 -0.73
C ILE A 177 -1.22 2.92 -0.43
N GLN A 178 -0.28 2.97 -1.39
CA GLN A 178 1.02 3.61 -1.23
C GLN A 178 0.94 5.14 -1.31
N MET A 179 -0.14 5.67 -1.92
CA MET A 179 -0.40 7.11 -1.97
C MET A 179 -0.94 7.67 -0.64
N LEU A 180 -1.55 6.82 0.18
CA LEU A 180 -2.23 7.23 1.42
C LEU A 180 -1.36 7.07 2.68
N THR A 181 -0.24 6.35 2.63
CA THR A 181 0.66 6.17 3.78
C THR A 181 1.63 7.36 3.91
N PRO A 182 1.57 8.14 5.01
CA PRO A 182 2.51 9.24 5.20
C PRO A 182 3.91 8.70 5.53
N VAL A 183 4.91 9.12 4.75
CA VAL A 183 6.31 9.07 5.16
C VAL A 183 6.48 10.13 6.25
N THR A 184 6.59 9.71 7.50
CA THR A 184 6.92 10.58 8.65
C THR A 184 8.31 11.18 8.45
N LYS A 185 8.37 12.40 7.88
CA LYS A 185 9.50 13.31 8.06
C LYS A 185 9.27 14.07 9.37
N VAL A 186 9.96 13.69 10.45
CA VAL A 186 10.11 14.56 11.62
C VAL A 186 11.44 15.26 11.47
N PHE A 187 11.37 16.57 11.23
CA PHE A 187 12.49 17.50 11.25
C PHE A 187 13.14 17.52 12.64
N HIS A 188 14.46 17.42 12.66
CA HIS A 188 15.26 17.92 13.77
C HIS A 188 15.28 19.45 13.65
N GLU A 189 14.73 20.15 14.63
CA GLU A 189 15.18 21.48 14.99
C GLU A 189 15.09 21.67 16.51
N SER A 190 16.11 22.32 17.02
CA SER A 190 16.47 22.66 18.40
C SER A 190 15.35 23.31 19.24
N GLY A 191 15.26 22.94 20.53
CA GLY A 191 14.30 23.51 21.50
C GLY A 191 14.62 24.94 21.98
N PRO A 192 14.03 25.47 23.09
CA PRO A 192 13.13 24.81 24.05
C PRO A 192 11.80 25.56 24.31
N GLY A 193 10.78 24.87 24.84
CA GLY A 193 9.56 25.51 25.32
C GLY A 193 8.51 24.50 25.77
N ALA A 194 8.26 24.44 27.07
CA ALA A 194 7.34 23.52 27.71
C ALA A 194 5.88 23.69 27.26
N THR A 195 5.16 22.60 27.05
CA THR A 195 3.93 22.24 27.79
C THR A 195 3.39 20.89 27.31
N SER A 196 3.22 19.98 28.28
CA SER A 196 2.70 18.62 28.13
C SER A 196 1.18 18.64 28.13
N TRP A 197 0.53 18.16 27.07
CA TRP A 197 -0.91 17.89 27.06
C TRP A 197 -1.20 16.45 26.59
N SER A 198 -1.70 15.65 27.53
CA SER A 198 -2.30 14.33 27.29
C SER A 198 -3.77 14.48 26.89
N PRO A 199 -4.32 13.70 25.95
CA PRO A 199 -5.73 13.77 25.60
C PRO A 199 -6.63 13.12 26.67
N LEU A 200 -7.60 13.89 27.14
CA LEU A 200 -8.67 13.48 28.04
C LEU A 200 -9.74 12.65 27.28
N THR A 201 -10.10 11.52 27.88
CA THR A 201 -11.32 10.74 27.58
C THR A 201 -12.57 11.44 28.11
N PRO A 202 -13.73 11.42 27.40
CA PRO A 202 -14.98 11.96 27.93
C PRO A 202 -15.63 11.02 28.97
N ARG A 203 -15.97 11.59 30.14
CA ARG A 203 -16.79 10.97 31.20
C ARG A 203 -18.29 11.28 30.98
N THR A 204 -19.13 10.29 31.20
CA THR A 204 -20.58 10.40 31.45
C THR A 204 -20.86 10.55 32.97
N PRO A 205 -22.00 11.14 33.40
CA PRO A 205 -22.17 11.64 34.78
C PRO A 205 -22.53 10.57 35.82
N GLN A 206 -22.06 10.80 37.05
CA GLN A 206 -22.34 10.03 38.28
C GLN A 206 -23.68 10.43 38.94
N GLN A 207 -24.30 9.47 39.65
CA GLN A 207 -25.11 9.74 40.83
C GLN A 207 -24.64 8.88 42.03
N SER A 208 -24.32 9.61 43.12
CA SER A 208 -24.42 9.31 44.57
C SER A 208 -23.86 8.01 45.20
N GLU A 209 -22.72 8.20 45.90
CA GLU A 209 -22.22 7.73 47.22
C GLU A 209 -23.25 7.20 48.27
N PRO A 210 -22.85 6.64 49.44
CA PRO A 210 -21.48 6.52 50.00
C PRO A 210 -21.07 5.17 50.64
N GLY A 211 -19.78 5.05 50.95
CA GLY A 211 -19.39 4.67 52.32
C GLY A 211 -18.31 3.61 52.52
N SER A 212 -17.12 4.08 52.89
CA SER A 212 -16.16 3.47 53.85
C SER A 212 -15.52 2.12 53.46
N SER A 213 -14.33 1.70 53.86
CA SER A 213 -13.14 2.23 54.51
C SER A 213 -12.22 0.99 54.68
N ILE A 214 -10.91 1.19 54.84
CA ILE A 214 -9.98 0.32 55.59
C ILE A 214 -9.35 -0.92 54.90
N GLN A 215 -8.03 -0.77 54.72
CA GLN A 215 -6.89 -1.66 55.06
C GLN A 215 -6.55 -2.94 54.24
N ASN A 216 -5.34 -2.86 53.66
CA ASN A 216 -4.27 -3.86 53.52
C ASN A 216 -4.20 -4.95 54.65
N PRO A 217 -3.34 -6.00 54.56
CA PRO A 217 -2.57 -6.56 53.42
C PRO A 217 -2.59 -8.12 53.33
N GLN A 218 -1.97 -8.63 52.24
CA GLN A 218 -1.30 -9.94 52.01
C GLN A 218 -1.20 -10.99 53.15
N PRO A 219 -1.21 -12.32 52.83
CA PRO A 219 0.08 -13.00 52.59
C PRO A 219 0.12 -14.25 51.65
N LYS A 220 1.29 -14.39 51.02
CA LYS A 220 2.18 -15.56 50.81
C LYS A 220 1.66 -16.97 50.42
N MET A 221 2.34 -17.45 49.36
CA MET A 221 3.02 -18.76 49.17
C MET A 221 2.23 -20.03 48.78
N ALA A 222 2.53 -20.45 47.54
CA ALA A 222 2.99 -21.78 47.12
C ALA A 222 2.18 -23.04 47.48
N SER A 223 1.73 -23.78 46.46
CA SER A 223 2.14 -25.18 46.26
C SER A 223 1.58 -25.80 44.98
N LYS A 224 2.38 -26.71 44.42
CA LYS A 224 2.18 -27.54 43.23
C LYS A 224 0.95 -28.45 43.34
N LYS A 225 0.26 -28.69 42.21
CA LYS A 225 -0.36 -29.98 41.88
C LYS A 225 -0.59 -30.10 40.36
N LYS A 226 -0.06 -31.17 39.75
CA LYS A 226 -0.56 -31.79 38.51
C LYS A 226 -1.55 -32.90 38.93
N PRO A 227 -2.57 -33.24 38.12
CA PRO A 227 -2.38 -34.32 37.14
C PRO A 227 -3.14 -34.20 35.79
N ALA A 228 -2.55 -34.90 34.81
CA ALA A 228 -3.12 -35.70 33.72
C ALA A 228 -4.08 -35.15 32.62
N LYS A 229 -3.56 -35.33 31.38
CA LYS A 229 -4.15 -35.84 30.12
C LYS A 229 -5.44 -35.21 29.55
N GLY A 230 -5.28 -34.60 28.38
CA GLY A 230 -6.32 -34.41 27.37
C GLY A 230 -5.67 -34.23 25.99
N THR A 231 -5.88 -35.19 25.12
CA THR A 231 -5.46 -35.29 23.71
C THR A 231 -5.95 -34.10 22.89
N LYS A 232 -5.08 -33.44 22.09
CA LYS A 232 -5.52 -32.56 21.00
C LYS A 232 -4.62 -32.67 19.76
N SER A 233 -5.31 -32.82 18.65
CA SER A 233 -4.90 -32.83 17.25
C SER A 233 -4.06 -31.62 16.86
N SER A 234 -3.05 -31.87 16.03
CA SER A 234 -2.13 -30.89 15.46
C SER A 234 -2.81 -29.98 14.42
N ASP A 235 -2.90 -28.69 14.74
CA ASP A 235 -3.25 -27.61 13.81
C ASP A 235 -2.06 -27.29 12.89
N ALA A 236 -2.13 -27.72 11.62
CA ALA A 236 -1.15 -27.36 10.60
C ALA A 236 -1.31 -25.93 10.05
N SER A 237 -2.41 -25.25 10.37
CA SER A 237 -2.74 -23.90 9.87
C SER A 237 -1.99 -22.77 10.59
N GLY A 238 -1.54 -23.01 11.83
CA GLY A 238 -0.77 -22.04 12.62
C GLY A 238 0.71 -21.97 12.25
N LEU A 239 1.28 -23.06 11.73
CA LEU A 239 2.70 -23.12 11.35
C LEU A 239 3.02 -22.25 10.13
N LEU A 240 2.16 -22.25 9.11
CA LEU A 240 2.35 -21.45 7.89
C LEU A 240 2.22 -19.94 8.13
N LYS A 241 1.30 -19.52 9.01
CA LYS A 241 1.20 -18.10 9.42
C LYS A 241 2.43 -17.64 10.19
N ASN A 242 2.97 -18.51 11.06
CA ASN A 242 4.19 -18.24 11.83
C ASN A 242 5.45 -18.21 10.96
N GLU A 243 5.53 -19.00 9.88
CA GLU A 243 6.65 -18.92 8.92
C GLU A 243 6.61 -17.63 8.11
N MET A 244 5.42 -17.15 7.73
CA MET A 244 5.25 -15.90 6.98
C MET A 244 5.60 -14.67 7.83
N THR A 245 5.19 -14.65 9.11
CA THR A 245 5.60 -13.59 10.06
C THR A 245 7.08 -13.67 10.42
N LYS A 246 7.65 -14.88 10.66
CA LYS A 246 9.11 -15.04 10.87
C LYS A 246 9.94 -14.61 9.67
N SER A 247 9.47 -14.88 8.45
CA SER A 247 10.16 -14.44 7.22
C SER A 247 10.11 -12.92 7.05
N MET A 248 9.13 -12.25 7.65
CA MET A 248 8.99 -10.79 7.65
C MET A 248 9.82 -10.16 8.78
N GLU A 249 9.84 -10.77 9.97
CA GLU A 249 10.64 -10.34 11.12
C GLU A 249 12.16 -10.46 10.87
N ASN A 250 12.62 -11.56 10.27
CA ASN A 250 14.03 -11.74 9.87
C ASN A 250 14.49 -10.73 8.79
N LEU A 251 13.56 -10.12 8.04
CA LEU A 251 13.87 -9.10 7.03
C LEU A 251 13.87 -7.67 7.61
N VAL A 252 13.13 -7.44 8.71
CA VAL A 252 13.01 -6.14 9.39
C VAL A 252 14.15 -5.91 10.39
N GLU A 253 14.77 -6.97 10.92
CA GLU A 253 15.89 -6.89 11.88
C GLU A 253 17.25 -6.46 11.29
N PHE A 254 17.41 -6.42 9.96
CA PHE A 254 18.70 -6.10 9.31
C PHE A 254 18.86 -4.64 8.88
N ARG A 255 18.24 -3.69 9.61
CA ARG A 255 18.59 -2.26 9.50
C ARG A 255 19.94 -1.99 10.17
N GLY A 256 21.01 -2.52 9.58
CA GLY A 256 22.37 -2.14 9.90
C GLY A 256 22.53 -0.63 9.67
N LYS A 257 23.01 0.08 10.70
CA LYS A 257 23.34 1.51 10.64
C LYS A 257 24.47 1.74 9.62
N SER A 258 24.13 1.98 8.37
CA SER A 258 25.04 2.59 7.40
C SER A 258 24.72 4.07 7.28
N LYS A 259 25.56 4.92 7.91
CA LYS A 259 25.59 6.35 7.60
C LYS A 259 26.12 6.49 6.16
N SER A 260 25.26 6.83 5.21
CA SER A 260 25.70 7.29 3.89
C SER A 260 24.89 8.52 3.50
N LYS A 261 25.61 9.57 3.07
CA LYS A 261 25.07 10.84 2.59
C LYS A 261 24.17 10.55 1.39
N GLU A 262 22.97 11.12 1.38
CA GLU A 262 22.11 11.18 0.19
C GLU A 262 22.90 11.89 -0.93
N LYS A 263 23.47 11.10 -1.84
CA LYS A 263 23.96 11.58 -3.13
C LYS A 263 22.93 11.15 -4.16
N ILE A 264 22.11 12.09 -4.60
CA ILE A 264 21.41 11.98 -5.88
C ILE A 264 22.53 12.01 -6.93
N SER A 265 22.82 10.87 -7.55
CA SER A 265 23.77 10.85 -8.67
C SER A 265 23.13 11.55 -9.86
N GLU A 266 23.72 12.65 -10.30
CA GLU A 266 23.47 13.20 -11.63
C GLU A 266 23.68 12.10 -12.67
N ILE A 267 22.74 12.01 -13.60
CA ILE A 267 22.75 11.10 -14.74
C ILE A 267 24.08 11.31 -15.48
N PRO A 268 24.94 10.29 -15.64
CA PRO A 268 26.13 10.39 -16.48
C PRO A 268 25.73 10.90 -17.87
N ARG A 269 26.38 11.97 -18.34
CA ARG A 269 26.02 12.74 -19.56
C ARG A 269 26.02 11.92 -20.86
N ASP A 270 26.40 10.65 -20.78
CA ASP A 270 26.50 9.69 -21.89
C ASP A 270 25.29 8.71 -21.97
N ILE A 271 24.28 8.88 -21.10
CA ILE A 271 23.08 8.03 -21.02
C ILE A 271 21.83 8.74 -21.61
N ALA A 272 21.96 9.98 -22.08
CA ALA A 272 20.80 10.82 -22.40
C ALA A 272 20.14 10.54 -23.78
N SER A 273 20.76 9.76 -24.67
CA SER A 273 20.18 9.44 -25.97
C SER A 273 19.46 8.09 -25.95
N ALA A 274 18.18 8.10 -26.29
CA ALA A 274 17.40 6.89 -26.50
C ALA A 274 18.04 6.03 -27.61
N GLU A 275 18.35 4.77 -27.30
CA GLU A 275 18.91 3.81 -28.24
C GLU A 275 17.82 3.22 -29.12
N LYS A 276 18.17 2.90 -30.38
CA LYS A 276 17.28 2.16 -31.27
C LYS A 276 17.16 0.73 -30.74
N ARG A 277 15.95 0.33 -30.36
CA ARG A 277 15.67 -1.03 -29.85
C ARG A 277 16.23 -2.13 -30.78
N ASN A 278 16.13 -1.95 -32.10
CA ASN A 278 16.64 -2.91 -33.09
C ASN A 278 18.17 -3.08 -33.06
N GLU A 279 18.92 -2.07 -32.62
CA GLU A 279 20.38 -2.18 -32.47
C GLU A 279 20.73 -3.04 -31.25
N LEU A 280 20.01 -2.90 -30.14
CA LEU A 280 20.15 -3.75 -28.96
C LEU A 280 19.78 -5.21 -29.27
N MET A 281 18.76 -5.43 -30.11
CA MET A 281 18.32 -6.76 -30.53
C MET A 281 19.38 -7.55 -31.30
N LYS A 282 20.40 -6.90 -31.89
CA LYS A 282 21.53 -7.60 -32.51
C LYS A 282 22.33 -8.44 -31.52
N PHE A 283 22.25 -8.10 -30.23
CA PHE A 283 22.87 -8.84 -29.13
C PHE A 283 21.87 -9.71 -28.37
N GLY A 284 20.66 -9.90 -28.92
CA GLY A 284 19.56 -10.57 -28.25
C GLY A 284 19.87 -12.03 -27.90
N PHE A 285 19.59 -12.42 -26.67
CA PHE A 285 19.73 -13.79 -26.18
C PHE A 285 18.41 -14.32 -25.59
N ALA A 286 18.02 -15.53 -25.98
CA ALA A 286 16.86 -16.20 -25.42
C ALA A 286 17.24 -16.91 -24.11
N LEU A 287 16.65 -16.45 -23.00
CA LEU A 287 16.92 -16.95 -21.65
C LEU A 287 15.79 -17.85 -21.14
N THR A 288 16.12 -18.74 -20.22
CA THR A 288 15.15 -19.49 -19.39
C THR A 288 15.59 -19.47 -17.93
N PHE A 289 14.62 -19.49 -17.02
CA PHE A 289 14.85 -19.58 -15.57
C PHE A 289 15.35 -20.98 -15.19
N ASP A 290 16.36 -21.05 -14.32
CA ASP A 290 16.91 -22.32 -13.84
C ASP A 290 16.13 -22.84 -12.61
N PRO A 291 15.38 -23.94 -12.72
CA PRO A 291 14.64 -24.53 -11.61
C PRO A 291 15.53 -25.01 -10.45
N ARG A 292 16.83 -25.23 -10.67
CA ARG A 292 17.78 -25.59 -9.61
C ARG A 292 18.05 -24.40 -8.68
N THR A 293 18.07 -23.19 -9.23
CA THR A 293 18.35 -21.97 -8.44
C THR A 293 17.10 -21.41 -7.78
N ALA A 294 15.92 -21.67 -8.33
CA ALA A 294 14.66 -21.09 -7.89
C ALA A 294 14.34 -21.36 -6.41
N HIS A 295 14.10 -20.31 -5.63
CA HIS A 295 13.58 -20.46 -4.28
C HIS A 295 12.24 -21.22 -4.28
N LYS A 296 11.94 -21.96 -3.21
CA LYS A 296 10.71 -22.79 -3.08
C LYS A 296 9.38 -22.03 -3.14
N ARG A 297 9.41 -20.70 -3.11
CA ARG A 297 8.22 -19.84 -3.27
C ARG A 297 8.07 -19.29 -4.68
N ILE A 298 9.00 -19.60 -5.58
CA ILE A 298 8.93 -19.20 -6.98
C ILE A 298 8.36 -20.36 -7.77
N ILE A 299 7.27 -20.13 -8.51
CA ILE A 299 6.79 -21.07 -9.51
C ILE A 299 7.33 -20.62 -10.86
N LEU A 300 7.91 -21.57 -11.60
CA LEU A 300 8.29 -21.40 -12.99
C LEU A 300 7.22 -21.99 -13.90
N THR A 301 6.74 -21.19 -14.85
CA THR A 301 5.71 -21.54 -15.83
C THR A 301 6.13 -21.09 -17.23
N GLU A 302 5.30 -21.37 -18.25
CA GLU A 302 5.53 -20.97 -19.64
C GLU A 302 6.92 -21.44 -20.13
N ASP A 303 7.18 -22.75 -20.02
CA ASP A 303 8.47 -23.36 -20.41
C ASP A 303 9.68 -22.70 -19.75
N PHE A 304 9.56 -22.42 -18.44
CA PHE A 304 10.58 -21.73 -17.64
C PHE A 304 10.90 -20.30 -18.10
N THR A 305 9.99 -19.64 -18.82
CA THR A 305 10.16 -18.23 -19.21
C THR A 305 9.40 -17.26 -18.31
N LYS A 306 8.59 -17.75 -17.37
CA LYS A 306 7.86 -16.92 -16.40
C LYS A 306 8.08 -17.39 -14.97
N ALA A 307 8.46 -16.46 -14.10
CA ALA A 307 8.63 -16.67 -12.68
C ALA A 307 7.61 -15.84 -11.89
N SER A 308 6.88 -16.47 -10.97
CA SER A 308 5.88 -15.82 -10.11
C SER A 308 5.95 -16.32 -8.68
N VAL A 309 5.44 -15.54 -7.72
CA VAL A 309 5.39 -15.95 -6.31
C VAL A 309 4.18 -16.83 -6.04
N SER A 310 4.40 -17.88 -5.25
CA SER A 310 3.38 -18.76 -4.71
C SER A 310 3.27 -18.61 -3.20
N ASP A 311 2.04 -18.71 -2.70
CA ASP A 311 1.74 -18.79 -1.27
C ASP A 311 2.04 -20.20 -0.72
N GLU A 312 2.03 -21.23 -1.58
CA GLU A 312 2.41 -22.60 -1.25
C GLU A 312 3.85 -22.91 -1.69
N SER A 313 4.59 -23.67 -0.89
CA SER A 313 5.94 -24.09 -1.26
C SER A 313 5.91 -25.11 -2.40
N THR A 314 6.66 -24.83 -3.47
CA THR A 314 6.86 -25.76 -4.59
C THR A 314 7.73 -26.95 -4.17
N ASN A 315 7.42 -28.14 -4.71
CA ASN A 315 8.17 -29.38 -4.49
C ASN A 315 9.48 -29.47 -5.29
N TYR A 316 10.28 -28.41 -5.32
CA TYR A 316 11.62 -28.51 -5.92
C TYR A 316 12.56 -29.34 -5.03
N PRO A 317 13.40 -30.22 -5.63
CA PRO A 317 14.36 -30.99 -4.86
C PRO A 317 15.44 -30.08 -4.25
N GLU A 318 15.96 -30.44 -3.09
CA GLU A 318 17.08 -29.72 -2.49
C GLU A 318 18.33 -29.84 -3.37
N CYS A 319 19.01 -28.72 -3.60
CA CYS A 319 20.32 -28.70 -4.25
C CYS A 319 21.14 -27.48 -3.80
N PRO A 320 22.49 -27.52 -3.88
CA PRO A 320 23.33 -26.44 -3.39
C PRO A 320 23.10 -25.09 -4.07
N GLU A 321 22.67 -25.09 -5.33
CA GLU A 321 22.46 -23.87 -6.12
C GLU A 321 21.16 -23.14 -5.77
N ARG A 322 20.27 -23.76 -5.00
CA ARG A 322 18.95 -23.24 -4.66
C ARG A 322 19.04 -22.11 -3.65
N PHE A 323 18.42 -20.98 -3.96
CA PHE A 323 18.21 -19.94 -2.96
C PHE A 323 17.28 -20.44 -1.86
N ALA A 324 17.74 -20.37 -0.61
CA ALA A 324 17.03 -20.92 0.54
C ALA A 324 16.25 -19.89 1.37
N VAL A 325 16.58 -18.59 1.26
CA VAL A 325 16.03 -17.53 2.11
C VAL A 325 15.23 -16.50 1.31
N CYS A 326 15.82 -15.99 0.23
CA CYS A 326 15.19 -14.95 -0.57
C CYS A 326 14.48 -15.57 -1.78
N SER A 327 13.27 -15.11 -2.09
CA SER A 327 12.48 -15.49 -3.28
C SER A 327 13.16 -15.06 -4.58
N GLN A 328 14.20 -15.78 -4.98
CA GLN A 328 15.10 -15.44 -6.08
C GLN A 328 15.25 -16.62 -7.05
N VAL A 329 15.62 -16.31 -8.28
CA VAL A 329 15.93 -17.29 -9.33
C VAL A 329 16.93 -16.69 -10.31
N PHE A 330 17.82 -17.51 -10.86
CA PHE A 330 18.69 -17.15 -11.97
C PHE A 330 18.07 -17.58 -13.30
N ALA A 331 18.41 -16.85 -14.37
CA ALA A 331 18.25 -17.36 -15.72
C ALA A 331 19.57 -17.89 -16.26
N THR A 332 19.47 -18.71 -17.30
CA THR A 332 20.59 -19.36 -17.98
C THR A 332 20.58 -19.01 -19.47
N PRO A 333 21.77 -18.98 -20.12
CA PRO A 333 23.10 -19.23 -19.57
C PRO A 333 23.68 -18.05 -18.77
N GLY A 334 24.82 -18.27 -18.11
CA GLY A 334 25.66 -17.20 -17.58
C GLY A 334 26.69 -16.75 -18.60
N PHE A 335 27.09 -15.49 -18.55
CA PHE A 335 27.94 -14.85 -19.56
C PHE A 335 29.27 -14.39 -18.95
N ILE A 336 30.36 -14.62 -19.67
CA ILE A 336 31.71 -14.20 -19.25
C ILE A 336 32.43 -13.35 -20.32
N ARG A 337 31.93 -13.35 -21.56
CA ARG A 337 32.52 -12.61 -22.71
C ARG A 337 31.43 -12.12 -23.64
N GLY A 338 31.73 -11.07 -24.41
CA GLY A 338 30.84 -10.50 -25.43
C GLY A 338 29.71 -9.63 -24.86
N ARG A 339 28.79 -9.24 -25.76
CA ARG A 339 27.61 -8.42 -25.45
C ARG A 339 26.34 -9.25 -25.55
N HIS A 340 25.48 -9.14 -24.55
CA HIS A 340 24.24 -9.92 -24.44
C HIS A 340 23.08 -9.03 -24.01
N TYR A 341 21.96 -9.13 -24.70
CA TYR A 341 20.77 -8.35 -24.44
C TYR A 341 19.55 -9.24 -24.20
N TRP A 342 18.71 -8.87 -23.23
CA TRP A 342 17.41 -9.51 -23.03
C TRP A 342 16.38 -8.49 -22.54
N GLU A 343 15.11 -8.82 -22.75
CA GLU A 343 13.98 -8.02 -22.28
C GLU A 343 13.14 -8.83 -21.31
N VAL A 344 12.67 -8.18 -20.25
CA VAL A 344 11.74 -8.75 -19.29
C VAL A 344 10.48 -7.91 -19.18
N ARG A 345 9.33 -8.57 -19.14
CA ARG A 345 8.03 -7.97 -18.87
C ARG A 345 7.69 -8.16 -17.40
N LEU A 346 7.17 -7.10 -16.79
CA LEU A 346 6.78 -7.09 -15.39
C LEU A 346 5.25 -7.05 -15.30
N SER A 347 4.64 -7.91 -14.46
CA SER A 347 3.18 -7.84 -14.24
C SER A 347 2.78 -6.73 -13.26
N CYS A 348 3.62 -6.45 -12.27
CA CYS A 348 3.48 -5.30 -11.36
C CYS A 348 4.82 -4.94 -10.71
N ASN A 349 5.09 -3.64 -10.54
CA ASN A 349 6.41 -3.12 -10.18
C ASN A 349 6.55 -2.79 -8.68
N ASN A 350 5.93 -3.56 -7.78
CA ASN A 350 5.89 -3.15 -6.36
C ASN A 350 6.95 -3.86 -5.50
N PHE A 351 7.38 -5.08 -5.85
CA PHE A 351 8.39 -5.83 -5.09
C PHE A 351 9.12 -6.81 -6.03
N ILE A 352 9.82 -6.25 -7.02
CA ILE A 352 10.59 -7.00 -8.01
C ILE A 352 12.01 -6.44 -8.07
N GLY A 353 12.99 -7.33 -8.13
CA GLY A 353 14.39 -7.01 -8.39
C GLY A 353 14.83 -7.65 -9.70
N LEU A 354 15.49 -6.86 -10.54
CA LEU A 354 16.12 -7.32 -11.78
C LEU A 354 17.60 -7.03 -11.67
N GLY A 355 18.44 -8.01 -11.95
CA GLY A 355 19.86 -7.84 -11.74
C GLY A 355 20.72 -8.87 -12.40
N LEU A 356 21.95 -8.86 -11.95
CA LEU A 356 23.06 -9.68 -12.38
C LEU A 356 23.78 -10.16 -11.14
N ALA A 357 24.22 -11.41 -11.16
CA ALA A 357 24.99 -11.95 -10.06
C ALA A 357 25.96 -13.00 -10.58
N TYR A 358 27.11 -13.09 -9.92
CA TYR A 358 28.01 -14.19 -10.18
C TYR A 358 27.44 -15.51 -9.66
N GLY A 359 27.88 -16.62 -10.28
CA GLY A 359 27.55 -17.96 -9.80
C GLY A 359 27.95 -18.21 -8.35
N SER A 360 29.02 -17.56 -7.89
CA SER A 360 29.61 -17.68 -6.56
C SER A 360 28.83 -16.97 -5.44
N ILE A 361 27.71 -16.31 -5.73
CA ILE A 361 26.87 -15.68 -4.70
C ILE A 361 26.41 -16.74 -3.69
N ASP A 362 26.38 -16.37 -2.41
CA ASP A 362 25.78 -17.19 -1.37
C ASP A 362 24.34 -17.56 -1.74
N ARG A 363 23.96 -18.82 -1.51
CA ARG A 363 22.59 -19.30 -1.74
C ARG A 363 21.76 -19.39 -0.46
N LYS A 364 22.42 -19.22 0.69
CA LYS A 364 21.84 -19.36 2.03
C LYS A 364 22.06 -18.09 2.84
N GLY A 365 21.20 -17.87 3.82
CA GLY A 365 21.29 -16.73 4.73
C GLY A 365 20.92 -15.37 4.11
N PRO A 366 20.93 -14.30 4.91
CA PRO A 366 20.53 -12.96 4.46
C PRO A 366 21.48 -12.34 3.41
N THR A 367 22.77 -12.72 3.41
CA THR A 367 23.78 -12.25 2.45
C THR A 367 23.50 -12.70 1.01
N SER A 368 22.69 -13.75 0.83
CA SER A 368 22.25 -14.24 -0.48
C SER A 368 21.34 -13.28 -1.25
N ARG A 369 20.81 -12.23 -0.61
CA ARG A 369 19.91 -11.27 -1.24
C ARG A 369 20.64 -10.44 -2.30
N LEU A 370 20.05 -10.34 -3.49
CA LEU A 370 20.58 -9.54 -4.60
C LEU A 370 20.82 -8.09 -4.16
N GLY A 371 21.97 -7.55 -4.54
CA GLY A 371 22.43 -6.21 -4.22
C GLY A 371 22.90 -6.00 -2.78
N ARG A 372 22.78 -7.02 -1.90
CA ARG A 372 23.25 -6.96 -0.49
C ARG A 372 24.58 -7.69 -0.26
N ASN A 373 25.36 -7.84 -1.33
CA ASN A 373 26.70 -8.43 -1.33
C ASN A 373 27.50 -7.86 -2.50
N ASN A 374 28.80 -8.12 -2.53
CA ASN A 374 29.71 -7.68 -3.59
C ASN A 374 29.70 -8.58 -4.85
N ARG A 375 28.83 -9.59 -4.90
CA ARG A 375 28.70 -10.55 -6.02
C ARG A 375 27.44 -10.33 -6.86
N SER A 376 26.69 -9.26 -6.59
CA SER A 376 25.45 -8.95 -7.30
C SER A 376 25.18 -7.46 -7.44
N TRP A 377 24.47 -7.14 -8.53
CA TRP A 377 24.05 -5.81 -8.94
C TRP A 377 22.60 -5.90 -9.36
N CYS A 378 21.71 -5.11 -8.78
CA CYS A 378 20.31 -5.14 -9.18
C CYS A 378 19.65 -3.77 -9.08
N VAL A 379 18.65 -3.56 -9.93
CA VAL A 379 17.64 -2.54 -9.70
C VAL A 379 16.44 -3.21 -9.02
N GLU A 380 15.99 -2.60 -7.93
CA GLU A 380 14.93 -3.11 -7.08
C GLU A 380 13.81 -2.08 -7.05
N TRP A 381 12.62 -2.52 -7.43
CA TRP A 381 11.38 -1.82 -7.13
C TRP A 381 10.89 -2.27 -5.76
N PHE A 382 10.83 -1.32 -4.85
CA PHE A 382 10.23 -1.47 -3.54
C PHE A 382 9.14 -0.40 -3.39
N ASN A 383 7.88 -0.84 -3.50
CA ASN A 383 6.74 0.03 -3.80
C ASN A 383 6.96 0.82 -5.10
N VAL A 384 6.78 2.14 -5.07
CA VAL A 384 7.08 3.04 -6.20
C VAL A 384 8.54 3.47 -6.28
N LYS A 385 9.37 3.14 -5.29
CA LYS A 385 10.78 3.54 -5.26
C LYS A 385 11.58 2.57 -6.13
N LEU A 386 12.29 3.11 -7.11
CA LEU A 386 13.32 2.38 -7.84
C LEU A 386 14.68 2.71 -7.24
N SER A 387 15.42 1.68 -6.84
CA SER A 387 16.77 1.83 -6.32
C SER A 387 17.71 0.87 -7.03
N ALA A 388 18.91 1.33 -7.37
CA ALA A 388 20.03 0.47 -7.68
C ALA A 388 20.71 0.01 -6.38
N TRP A 389 21.10 -1.27 -6.34
CA TRP A 389 21.76 -1.88 -5.21
C TRP A 389 22.98 -2.68 -5.65
N HIS A 390 24.09 -2.43 -4.96
CA HIS A 390 25.29 -3.24 -5.03
C HIS A 390 26.03 -3.16 -3.69
N ASN A 391 26.53 -4.29 -3.20
CA ASN A 391 27.30 -4.35 -1.95
C ASN A 391 26.63 -3.64 -0.76
N SER A 392 25.30 -3.81 -0.63
CA SER A 392 24.47 -3.19 0.41
C SER A 392 24.42 -1.65 0.36
N VAL A 393 24.87 -1.04 -0.73
CA VAL A 393 24.74 0.38 -1.00
C VAL A 393 23.52 0.62 -1.88
N GLU A 394 22.62 1.48 -1.40
CA GLU A 394 21.44 1.95 -2.15
C GLU A 394 21.78 3.22 -2.92
N THR A 395 21.39 3.26 -4.20
CA THR A 395 21.33 4.49 -4.99
C THR A 395 19.90 4.66 -5.50
N VAL A 396 19.22 5.72 -5.05
CA VAL A 396 17.83 5.99 -5.46
C VAL A 396 17.82 6.52 -6.89
N LEU A 397 16.98 5.95 -7.74
CA LEU A 397 16.86 6.29 -9.15
C LEU A 397 15.53 6.98 -9.43
N ALA A 398 15.49 7.78 -10.49
CA ALA A 398 14.22 8.19 -11.09
C ALA A 398 13.52 6.93 -11.62
N ASN A 399 12.24 6.74 -11.27
CA ASN A 399 11.48 5.55 -11.67
C ASN A 399 10.71 5.81 -12.97
N PRO A 400 11.11 5.24 -14.12
CA PRO A 400 10.40 5.41 -15.37
C PRO A 400 9.11 4.57 -15.45
N SER A 401 8.75 3.84 -14.39
CA SER A 401 7.61 2.91 -14.32
C SER A 401 7.51 1.97 -15.53
N PRO A 402 8.58 1.22 -15.82
CA PRO A 402 8.66 0.45 -17.06
C PRO A 402 7.70 -0.74 -17.03
N LYS A 403 6.95 -0.95 -18.13
CA LYS A 403 6.24 -2.23 -18.36
C LYS A 403 7.19 -3.31 -18.85
N ARG A 404 8.31 -2.90 -19.45
CA ARG A 404 9.35 -3.75 -20.00
C ARG A 404 10.71 -3.16 -19.72
N VAL A 405 11.61 -4.00 -19.21
CA VAL A 405 12.99 -3.63 -18.91
C VAL A 405 13.91 -4.40 -19.84
N GLY A 406 14.75 -3.68 -20.58
CA GLY A 406 15.85 -4.24 -21.34
C GLY A 406 17.12 -4.23 -20.50
N VAL A 407 17.97 -5.24 -20.63
CA VAL A 407 19.29 -5.27 -19.99
C VAL A 407 20.32 -5.62 -21.04
N LEU A 408 21.31 -4.73 -21.22
CA LEU A 408 22.50 -5.00 -22.02
C LEU A 408 23.65 -5.27 -21.07
N LEU A 409 24.25 -6.45 -21.15
CA LEU A 409 25.49 -6.80 -20.49
C LEU A 409 26.62 -6.75 -21.52
N ASP A 410 27.56 -5.84 -21.32
CA ASP A 410 28.81 -5.75 -22.06
C ASP A 410 29.97 -6.26 -21.20
N CYS A 411 30.41 -7.49 -21.46
CA CYS A 411 31.49 -8.10 -20.70
C CYS A 411 32.86 -7.52 -21.05
N GLU A 412 33.00 -6.90 -22.23
CA GLU A 412 34.26 -6.33 -22.71
C GLU A 412 34.49 -4.95 -22.08
N GLU A 413 33.43 -4.15 -21.96
CA GLU A 413 33.46 -2.88 -21.23
C GLU A 413 33.27 -3.04 -19.70
N GLY A 414 32.89 -4.22 -19.23
CA GLY A 414 32.58 -4.46 -17.82
C GLY A 414 31.40 -3.63 -17.34
N ARG A 415 30.33 -3.54 -18.15
CA ARG A 415 29.20 -2.65 -17.92
C ARG A 415 27.88 -3.38 -18.15
N ALA A 416 26.90 -3.11 -17.30
CA ALA A 416 25.52 -3.54 -17.52
C ALA A 416 24.55 -2.37 -17.45
N THR A 417 23.81 -2.16 -18.53
CA THR A 417 22.89 -1.03 -18.70
C THR A 417 21.45 -1.52 -18.71
N PHE A 418 20.60 -0.85 -17.94
CA PHE A 418 19.18 -1.12 -17.80
C PHE A 418 18.37 -0.07 -18.56
N TYR A 419 17.41 -0.52 -19.35
CA TYR A 419 16.61 0.29 -20.27
C TYR A 419 15.12 0.18 -19.95
N ASN A 420 14.42 1.31 -19.99
CA ASN A 420 12.97 1.32 -20.14
C ASN A 420 12.65 1.15 -21.63
N VAL A 421 12.01 0.04 -21.99
CA VAL A 421 11.75 -0.31 -23.38
C VAL A 421 10.31 0.05 -23.75
N ALA A 422 10.17 1.01 -24.65
CA ALA A 422 8.90 1.45 -25.23
C ALA A 422 9.02 1.50 -26.77
N ASP A 423 8.86 2.68 -27.39
CA ASP A 423 9.14 2.92 -28.81
C ASP A 423 10.65 2.84 -29.11
N ARG A 424 11.46 3.30 -28.16
CA ARG A 424 12.91 3.18 -28.12
C ARG A 424 13.36 2.55 -26.79
N ALA A 425 14.66 2.36 -26.63
CA ALA A 425 15.25 1.93 -25.37
C ALA A 425 15.87 3.13 -24.65
N TYR A 426 15.29 3.51 -23.51
CA TYR A 426 15.75 4.66 -22.72
C TYR A 426 16.54 4.13 -21.52
N PRO A 427 17.88 4.26 -21.51
CA PRO A 427 18.67 3.78 -20.39
C PRO A 427 18.38 4.62 -19.14
N PHE A 428 18.22 3.96 -17.99
CA PHE A 428 17.93 4.62 -16.72
C PHE A 428 18.96 4.32 -15.63
N HIS A 429 19.78 3.28 -15.80
CA HIS A 429 20.87 2.97 -14.88
C HIS A 429 21.94 2.11 -15.55
N SER A 430 23.20 2.26 -15.12
CA SER A 430 24.28 1.36 -15.50
C SER A 430 25.14 1.02 -14.30
N PHE A 431 25.51 -0.26 -14.18
CA PHE A 431 26.51 -0.72 -13.23
C PHE A 431 27.84 -0.95 -13.95
N SER A 432 28.94 -0.58 -13.29
CA SER A 432 30.26 -1.11 -13.60
C SER A 432 30.43 -2.43 -12.86
N LEU A 433 30.61 -3.52 -13.60
CA LEU A 433 30.85 -4.85 -13.05
C LEU A 433 31.83 -5.63 -13.93
N PRO A 434 32.94 -6.13 -13.39
CA PRO A 434 33.93 -6.83 -14.19
C PRO A 434 33.46 -8.26 -14.50
N CYS A 435 33.47 -8.70 -15.75
CA CYS A 435 33.08 -10.08 -16.12
C CYS A 435 34.24 -11.07 -15.90
N VAL A 436 34.76 -11.15 -14.66
CA VAL A 436 35.86 -12.05 -14.27
C VAL A 436 35.42 -13.51 -14.06
N GLU A 437 34.13 -13.72 -13.81
CA GLU A 437 33.49 -15.03 -13.73
C GLU A 437 32.10 -14.95 -14.39
N PRO A 438 31.43 -16.09 -14.69
CA PRO A 438 30.13 -16.05 -15.34
C PRO A 438 29.09 -15.25 -14.56
N VAL A 439 28.51 -14.26 -15.23
CA VAL A 439 27.45 -13.39 -14.73
C VAL A 439 26.11 -13.91 -15.22
N TYR A 440 25.21 -14.19 -14.28
CA TYR A 440 23.88 -14.71 -14.55
C TYR A 440 22.85 -13.60 -14.40
N PRO A 441 21.87 -13.49 -15.32
CA PRO A 441 20.67 -12.70 -15.08
C PRO A 441 19.95 -13.24 -13.84
N ALA A 442 19.63 -12.36 -12.91
CA ALA A 442 19.12 -12.72 -11.60
C ALA A 442 17.87 -11.91 -11.25
N PHE A 443 16.90 -12.59 -10.64
CA PHE A 443 15.56 -12.05 -10.44
C PHE A 443 15.12 -12.30 -9.02
N TRP A 444 14.52 -11.28 -8.40
CA TRP A 444 13.87 -11.36 -7.10
C TRP A 444 12.40 -10.99 -7.28
N VAL A 445 11.49 -11.82 -6.75
CA VAL A 445 10.04 -11.57 -6.83
C VAL A 445 9.44 -11.90 -5.47
N PHE A 446 8.70 -10.98 -4.87
CA PHE A 446 8.20 -11.18 -3.50
C PHE A 446 6.70 -11.00 -3.30
N SER A 447 6.06 -10.06 -4.00
CA SER A 447 4.62 -9.83 -3.81
C SER A 447 3.77 -10.90 -4.49
N SER A 448 2.69 -11.30 -3.82
CA SER A 448 1.65 -12.14 -4.43
C SER A 448 1.06 -11.41 -5.65
N GLY A 449 0.93 -12.11 -6.77
CA GLY A 449 0.53 -11.54 -8.06
C GLY A 449 1.64 -10.86 -8.88
N SER A 450 2.86 -10.70 -8.34
CA SER A 450 4.03 -10.28 -9.11
C SER A 450 4.60 -11.43 -9.92
N SER A 451 4.99 -11.14 -11.16
CA SER A 451 5.68 -12.06 -12.04
C SER A 451 6.64 -11.32 -12.96
N VAL A 452 7.70 -12.03 -13.33
CA VAL A 452 8.67 -11.62 -14.36
C VAL A 452 8.58 -12.62 -15.49
N THR A 453 8.38 -12.12 -16.71
CA THR A 453 8.36 -12.94 -17.92
C THR A 453 9.51 -12.53 -18.83
N LEU A 454 10.37 -13.48 -19.18
CA LEU A 454 11.42 -13.32 -20.18
C LEU A 454 10.75 -13.19 -21.55
N CYS A 455 11.02 -12.09 -22.26
CA CYS A 455 10.42 -11.84 -23.56
C CYS A 455 11.10 -12.71 -24.63
N LYS A 456 10.31 -13.27 -25.55
CA LYS A 456 10.84 -13.75 -26.82
C LYS A 456 11.31 -12.53 -27.62
N LEU A 457 12.60 -12.51 -27.94
CA LEU A 457 13.19 -11.50 -28.80
C LEU A 457 12.80 -11.88 -30.24
N GLN A 458 11.99 -11.02 -30.86
CA GLN A 458 11.49 -11.16 -32.23
C GLN A 458 12.05 -10.03 -33.08
#